data_AF-A0A8S4G8D2-F1
#
_entry.id   AF-A0A8S4G8D2-F1
#
_cell.length_a   1.000
_cell.length_b   1.000
_cell.length_c   1.000
_cell.angle_alpha   90.00
_cell.angle_beta   90.00
_cell.angle_gamma   90.00
#
_symmetry.space_group_name_H-M   'P 1'
#
loop_
_entity.id
_entity.type
_entity.pdbx_description
1 polymer ?
#
loop_
_entity_poly.entity_id
_entity_poly.type
_entity_poly.pdbx_seq_one_letter_code
_entity_poly.pdbx_strand_id
1 'polypeptide(L)'
;MCRWWYGSRRTEEEEGEATGYRGKPKSTHDVLEDPKLSKLTAAELELDEDQTATEKSTQESLKKKEETETAVNSIRDKLKKKREGKLQIHNYKLLRSPDTDSRKKQKNDSDKDSDSEEEEYYLGKERDDARRKETDRIKNEIKMLKKEMKSSKEEKDTKEQEQEESSSKSIDNNEMYKQFVDEQEKYKKLKENIPKKGAARESFTLELLAKFKNKLSAIKEKTQTEDDGPKEATPAADDDDDVNGDDWLGHKLRFEDRQPVLAKDASTKGDDWFDIYDPRNPINKRKREEKKNKK
;
A
#
# COMPACT_ATOMS: atom_id res chain seq x y z
N MET A 1 -60.76 7.44 56.07
CA MET A 1 -60.11 7.42 57.40
C MET A 1 -58.71 7.96 57.25
N CYS A 2 -58.44 9.12 57.85
CA CYS A 2 -57.08 9.67 57.96
C CYS A 2 -56.39 9.06 59.18
N ARG A 3 -55.11 8.67 59.04
CA ARG A 3 -54.10 8.87 60.10
C ARG A 3 -52.69 8.80 59.52
N TRP A 4 -51.97 9.88 59.77
CA TRP A 4 -50.55 10.11 59.51
C TRP A 4 -49.68 9.40 60.56
N TRP A 5 -48.41 9.15 60.22
CA TRP A 5 -47.16 9.49 60.97
C TRP A 5 -45.97 8.83 60.23
N TYR A 6 -45.27 9.58 59.36
CA TYR A 6 -43.96 10.22 59.58
C TYR A 6 -42.77 9.26 59.83
N GLY A 7 -41.85 9.22 58.86
CA GLY A 7 -40.49 8.69 58.97
C GLY A 7 -39.58 9.47 58.01
N SER A 8 -38.52 10.05 58.56
CA SER A 8 -37.69 11.14 58.02
C SER A 8 -37.01 10.94 56.67
N ARG A 9 -36.85 12.07 56.00
CA ARG A 9 -36.02 12.37 54.82
C ARG A 9 -34.51 12.45 55.19
N ARG A 10 -33.65 11.75 54.45
CA ARG A 10 -32.21 12.00 54.12
C ARG A 10 -31.88 11.03 52.97
N THR A 11 -31.78 11.46 51.70
CA THR A 11 -30.60 12.00 50.96
C THR A 11 -29.39 11.06 50.94
N GLU A 12 -28.75 10.98 49.76
CA GLU A 12 -27.60 10.17 49.29
C GLU A 12 -28.02 8.85 48.61
N GLU A 13 -28.11 8.78 47.27
CA GLU A 13 -27.07 8.76 46.22
C GLU A 13 -26.22 7.48 46.20
N GLU A 14 -26.44 6.69 45.14
CA GLU A 14 -25.39 6.11 44.28
C GLU A 14 -24.30 5.25 44.94
N GLU A 15 -24.60 3.97 45.19
CA GLU A 15 -23.57 2.93 45.32
C GLU A 15 -23.82 1.83 44.29
N GLY A 16 -23.12 1.94 43.17
CA GLY A 16 -23.27 1.03 42.04
C GLY A 16 -22.01 0.73 41.25
N GLU A 17 -20.79 0.97 41.75
CA GLU A 17 -19.58 0.59 40.99
C GLU A 17 -18.27 0.63 41.82
N ALA A 18 -18.13 -0.25 42.82
CA ALA A 18 -16.89 -0.30 43.63
C ALA A 18 -16.38 -1.71 43.97
N THR A 19 -16.62 -2.70 43.09
CA THR A 19 -16.12 -4.08 43.28
C THR A 19 -14.92 -4.45 42.39
N GLY A 20 -14.44 -3.54 41.53
CA GLY A 20 -13.39 -3.83 40.54
C GLY A 20 -11.93 -3.60 40.96
N TYR A 21 -11.65 -3.00 42.11
CA TYR A 21 -10.29 -2.48 42.39
C TYR A 21 -9.80 -2.71 43.83
N ARG A 22 -9.89 -3.95 44.32
CA ARG A 22 -9.08 -4.35 45.49
C ARG A 22 -7.75 -4.96 45.03
N GLY A 23 -6.64 -4.26 45.25
CA GLY A 23 -5.31 -4.86 45.28
C GLY A 23 -4.26 -4.37 44.27
N LYS A 24 -4.54 -3.38 43.42
CA LYS A 24 -3.53 -2.79 42.52
C LYS A 24 -3.28 -1.33 42.91
N PRO A 25 -2.03 -0.92 43.25
CA PRO A 25 -1.74 0.49 43.46
C PRO A 25 -1.88 1.22 42.13
N LYS A 26 -2.99 1.95 41.95
CA LYS A 26 -3.15 2.83 40.79
C LYS A 26 -2.20 4.01 40.95
N SER A 27 -1.35 4.23 39.95
CA SER A 27 -0.63 5.49 39.80
C SER A 27 -1.67 6.60 39.58
N THR A 28 -1.51 7.74 40.25
CA THR A 28 -2.39 8.91 40.10
C THR A 28 -2.42 9.47 38.68
N HIS A 29 -1.51 9.01 37.81
CA HIS A 29 -1.43 9.43 36.42
C HIS A 29 -2.44 8.72 35.50
N ASP A 30 -3.02 7.59 35.94
CA ASP A 30 -3.88 6.72 35.12
C ASP A 30 -5.38 7.00 35.31
N VAL A 31 -5.72 7.98 36.16
CA VAL A 31 -7.11 8.38 36.45
C VAL A 31 -7.52 9.63 35.65
N LEU A 32 -6.56 10.34 35.06
CA LEU A 32 -6.84 11.45 34.17
C LEU A 32 -6.99 10.92 32.75
N GLU A 33 -8.22 10.77 32.28
CA GLU A 33 -8.51 10.51 30.88
C GLU A 33 -8.19 11.77 30.05
N ASP A 34 -6.91 12.04 29.81
CA ASP A 34 -6.47 13.13 28.94
C ASP A 34 -6.76 12.76 27.47
N PRO A 35 -7.59 13.52 26.74
CA PRO A 35 -7.90 13.25 25.34
C PRO A 35 -6.68 13.29 24.41
N LYS A 36 -5.56 13.84 24.88
CA LYS A 36 -4.30 13.96 24.11
C LYS A 36 -3.33 12.81 24.37
N LEU A 37 -3.61 11.92 25.32
CA LEU A 37 -2.77 10.77 25.62
C LEU A 37 -3.49 9.47 25.26
N SER A 38 -2.85 8.65 24.42
CA SER A 38 -3.39 7.35 24.04
C SER A 38 -3.40 6.41 25.24
N LYS A 39 -4.52 5.73 25.47
CA LYS A 39 -4.65 4.68 26.51
C LYS A 39 -3.90 3.39 26.15
N LEU A 40 -3.33 3.31 24.94
CA LEU A 40 -2.61 2.16 24.41
C LEU A 40 -1.14 2.23 24.77
N THR A 41 -0.55 1.07 25.04
CA THR A 41 0.88 0.94 25.27
C THR A 41 1.65 0.99 23.94
N ALA A 42 2.92 1.40 23.95
CA ALA A 42 3.72 1.55 22.73
C ALA A 42 3.79 0.27 21.88
N ALA A 43 3.84 -0.90 22.53
CA ALA A 43 3.86 -2.20 21.85
C ALA A 43 2.54 -2.54 21.14
N GLU A 44 1.42 -1.97 21.59
CA GLU A 44 0.10 -2.18 20.99
C GLU A 44 -0.10 -1.24 19.78
N LEU A 45 0.47 -0.04 19.83
CA LEU A 45 0.50 0.89 18.69
C LEU A 45 1.31 0.36 17.51
N GLU A 46 2.47 -0.27 17.74
CA GLU A 46 3.28 -0.86 16.66
C GLU A 46 2.53 -1.99 15.93
N LEU A 47 1.77 -2.82 16.66
CA LEU A 47 0.96 -3.89 16.07
C LEU A 47 -0.21 -3.37 15.23
N ASP A 48 -0.86 -2.28 15.67
CA ASP A 48 -1.96 -1.65 14.93
C ASP A 48 -1.45 -0.90 13.67
N GLU A 49 -0.26 -0.31 13.72
CA GLU A 49 0.38 0.32 12.57
C GLU A 49 0.71 -0.70 11.46
N ASP A 50 1.23 -1.86 11.83
CA ASP A 50 1.55 -2.95 10.89
C ASP A 50 0.29 -3.55 10.24
N GLN A 51 -0.80 -3.70 11.00
CA GLN A 51 -2.08 -4.19 10.46
C GLN A 51 -2.72 -3.18 9.51
N THR A 52 -2.75 -1.90 9.88
CA THR A 52 -3.35 -0.85 9.04
C THR A 52 -2.54 -0.55 7.78
N ALA A 53 -1.21 -0.67 7.82
CA ALA A 53 -0.35 -0.54 6.64
C ALA A 53 -0.58 -1.68 5.63
N THR A 54 -0.75 -2.91 6.14
CA THR A 54 -1.02 -4.09 5.31
C THR A 54 -2.39 -4.01 4.65
N GLU A 55 -3.43 -3.58 5.37
CA GLU A 55 -4.78 -3.42 4.81
C GLU A 55 -4.87 -2.29 3.76
N LYS A 56 -4.21 -1.15 4.00
CA LYS A 56 -4.15 -0.02 3.04
C LYS A 56 -3.45 -0.41 1.75
N SER A 57 -2.32 -1.12 1.83
CA SER A 57 -1.58 -1.62 0.67
C SER A 57 -2.41 -2.59 -0.17
N THR A 58 -3.17 -3.46 0.51
CA THR A 58 -4.03 -4.45 -0.15
C THR A 58 -5.19 -3.76 -0.88
N GLN A 59 -5.86 -2.79 -0.24
CA GLN A 59 -6.94 -2.03 -0.86
C GLN A 59 -6.49 -1.16 -2.04
N GLU A 60 -5.32 -0.53 -1.96
CA GLU A 60 -4.77 0.27 -3.06
C GLU A 60 -4.44 -0.60 -4.28
N SER A 61 -3.95 -1.82 -4.04
CA SER A 61 -3.68 -2.79 -5.11
C SER A 61 -4.95 -3.28 -5.83
N LEU A 62 -6.07 -3.35 -5.12
CA LEU A 62 -7.37 -3.76 -5.68
C LEU A 62 -7.99 -2.63 -6.51
N LYS A 63 -8.00 -1.39 -6.00
CA LYS A 63 -8.49 -0.21 -6.74
C LYS A 63 -7.74 -0.03 -8.05
N LYS A 64 -6.42 -0.19 -8.03
CA LYS A 64 -5.59 -0.09 -9.24
C LYS A 64 -5.91 -1.19 -10.26
N LYS A 65 -6.25 -2.41 -9.82
CA LYS A 65 -6.68 -3.49 -10.71
C LYS A 65 -8.04 -3.16 -11.35
N GLU A 66 -9.01 -2.72 -10.57
CA GLU A 66 -10.33 -2.32 -11.09
C GLU A 66 -10.25 -1.15 -12.09
N GLU A 67 -9.42 -0.14 -11.82
CA GLU A 67 -9.16 0.96 -12.76
C GLU A 67 -8.53 0.46 -14.07
N THR A 68 -7.58 -0.48 -14.00
CA THR A 68 -6.98 -1.06 -15.22
C THR A 68 -7.98 -1.91 -16.00
N GLU A 69 -8.86 -2.65 -15.33
CA GLU A 69 -9.88 -3.48 -15.98
C GLU A 69 -10.96 -2.64 -16.66
N THR A 70 -11.42 -1.56 -16.02
CA THR A 70 -12.38 -0.62 -16.62
C THR A 70 -11.78 0.10 -17.83
N ALA A 71 -10.51 0.52 -17.76
CA ALA A 71 -9.80 1.10 -18.89
C ALA A 71 -9.68 0.12 -20.07
N VAL A 72 -9.27 -1.12 -19.81
CA VAL A 72 -9.15 -2.18 -20.84
C VAL A 72 -10.50 -2.51 -21.47
N ASN A 73 -11.57 -2.56 -20.68
CA ASN A 73 -12.92 -2.80 -21.20
C ASN A 73 -13.39 -1.65 -22.11
N SER A 74 -13.13 -0.39 -21.74
CA SER A 74 -13.45 0.76 -22.60
C SER A 74 -12.71 0.74 -23.94
N ILE A 75 -11.45 0.27 -23.96
CA ILE A 75 -10.65 0.10 -25.18
C ILE A 75 -11.21 -1.04 -26.03
N ARG A 76 -11.58 -2.16 -25.39
CA ARG A 76 -12.19 -3.32 -26.06
C ARG A 76 -13.50 -2.94 -26.74
N ASP A 77 -14.35 -2.15 -26.09
CA ASP A 77 -15.64 -1.70 -26.65
C ASP A 77 -15.45 -0.72 -27.81
N LYS A 78 -14.50 0.21 -27.71
CA LYS A 78 -14.12 1.11 -28.83
C LYS A 78 -13.62 0.33 -30.05
N LEU A 79 -12.83 -0.72 -29.83
CA LEU A 79 -12.31 -1.59 -30.90
C LEU A 79 -13.40 -2.47 -31.52
N LYS A 80 -14.39 -2.92 -30.74
CA LYS A 80 -15.56 -3.64 -31.26
C LYS A 80 -16.45 -2.71 -32.11
N LYS A 81 -16.79 -1.53 -31.59
CA LYS A 81 -17.61 -0.53 -32.31
C LYS A 81 -16.96 -0.06 -33.62
N LYS A 82 -15.63 0.09 -33.65
CA LYS A 82 -14.87 0.42 -34.88
C LYS A 82 -14.86 -0.72 -35.90
N ARG A 83 -14.88 -1.99 -35.46
CA ARG A 83 -15.01 -3.16 -36.36
C ARG A 83 -16.42 -3.28 -36.91
N GLU A 84 -17.44 -3.13 -36.07
CA GLU A 84 -18.84 -3.19 -36.48
C GLU A 84 -19.21 -2.05 -37.44
N GLY A 85 -18.76 -0.81 -37.18
CA GLY A 85 -18.95 0.31 -38.09
C GLY A 85 -18.28 0.11 -39.45
N LYS A 86 -17.10 -0.52 -39.49
CA LYS A 86 -16.43 -0.87 -40.76
C LYS A 86 -17.14 -2.00 -41.51
N LEU A 87 -17.70 -2.98 -40.81
CA LEU A 87 -18.47 -4.06 -41.42
C LEU A 87 -19.81 -3.57 -41.97
N GLN A 88 -20.48 -2.63 -41.29
CA GLN A 88 -21.69 -2.00 -41.82
C GLN A 88 -21.40 -1.16 -43.07
N ILE A 89 -20.27 -0.42 -43.10
CA ILE A 89 -19.85 0.33 -44.29
C ILE A 89 -19.46 -0.61 -45.45
N HIS A 90 -18.84 -1.75 -45.16
CA HIS A 90 -18.49 -2.74 -46.17
C HIS A 90 -19.74 -3.41 -46.77
N ASN A 91 -20.72 -3.76 -45.95
CA ASN A 91 -21.98 -4.35 -46.42
C ASN A 91 -22.82 -3.36 -47.23
N TYR A 92 -22.91 -2.08 -46.85
CA TYR A 92 -23.63 -1.08 -47.67
C TYR A 92 -23.00 -0.92 -49.07
N LYS A 93 -21.67 -1.07 -49.17
CA LYS A 93 -20.95 -0.97 -50.44
C LYS A 93 -21.08 -2.23 -51.31
N LEU A 94 -21.31 -3.40 -50.70
CA LEU A 94 -21.55 -4.67 -51.42
C LEU A 94 -23.00 -4.87 -51.88
N LEU A 95 -23.99 -4.26 -51.22
CA LEU A 95 -25.40 -4.29 -51.67
C LEU A 95 -25.71 -3.33 -52.83
N ARG A 96 -24.74 -2.52 -53.26
CA ARG A 96 -24.88 -1.62 -54.41
C ARG A 96 -24.44 -2.37 -55.69
N SER A 97 -25.40 -3.01 -56.35
CA SER A 97 -25.23 -3.70 -57.65
C SER A 97 -24.58 -2.78 -58.72
N PRO A 98 -23.79 -3.30 -59.68
CA PRO A 98 -23.13 -2.50 -60.71
C PRO A 98 -24.07 -1.95 -61.81
N ASP A 99 -25.32 -2.41 -61.86
CA ASP A 99 -26.23 -2.07 -62.95
C ASP A 99 -27.09 -0.85 -62.63
N THR A 100 -26.55 0.35 -62.82
CA THR A 100 -27.28 1.51 -63.38
C THR A 100 -26.26 2.58 -63.82
N ASP A 101 -25.39 2.22 -64.77
CA ASP A 101 -24.72 3.21 -65.60
C ASP A 101 -25.69 3.67 -66.70
N SER A 102 -26.39 4.78 -66.48
CA SER A 102 -26.81 5.73 -67.52
C SER A 102 -27.74 6.81 -66.96
N ARG A 103 -27.16 7.91 -66.46
CA ARG A 103 -27.54 9.29 -66.85
C ARG A 103 -26.89 10.36 -65.95
N LYS A 104 -26.37 11.37 -66.64
CA LYS A 104 -26.00 12.74 -66.22
C LYS A 104 -24.74 12.86 -65.34
N LYS A 105 -23.59 13.23 -65.92
CA LYS A 105 -23.20 14.56 -66.45
C LYS A 105 -22.99 15.61 -65.35
N GLN A 106 -21.70 15.87 -65.10
CA GLN A 106 -21.05 17.14 -64.73
C GLN A 106 -21.81 18.18 -63.89
N LYS A 107 -21.20 18.55 -62.75
CA LYS A 107 -20.97 19.93 -62.27
C LYS A 107 -19.97 19.84 -61.09
N ASN A 108 -18.70 20.18 -61.27
CA ASN A 108 -18.08 21.51 -61.16
C ASN A 108 -18.54 22.33 -59.95
N ASP A 109 -17.52 22.72 -59.18
CA ASP A 109 -17.47 23.71 -58.11
C ASP A 109 -18.31 24.96 -58.33
N SER A 110 -18.92 25.45 -57.26
CA SER A 110 -19.21 26.86 -56.99
C SER A 110 -20.12 26.95 -55.76
N ASP A 111 -19.54 26.93 -54.56
CA ASP A 111 -20.18 27.55 -53.38
C ASP A 111 -20.24 29.06 -53.65
N LYS A 112 -21.33 29.46 -54.33
CA LYS A 112 -21.74 30.84 -54.46
C LYS A 112 -22.78 31.07 -53.37
N ASP A 113 -22.37 31.77 -52.33
CA ASP A 113 -23.22 32.71 -51.61
C ASP A 113 -24.02 33.49 -52.66
N SER A 114 -25.29 33.12 -52.82
CA SER A 114 -26.27 33.89 -53.54
C SER A 114 -27.35 34.21 -52.55
N ASP A 115 -27.09 35.28 -51.79
CA ASP A 115 -28.03 36.13 -51.09
C ASP A 115 -29.02 36.70 -52.12
N SER A 116 -29.91 35.83 -52.61
CA SER A 116 -30.99 36.21 -53.51
C SER A 116 -32.19 36.50 -52.62
N GLU A 117 -32.31 37.77 -52.22
CA GLU A 117 -33.52 38.39 -51.66
C GLU A 117 -34.67 38.39 -52.67
N GLU A 118 -35.02 37.22 -53.21
CA GLU A 118 -36.23 37.04 -53.99
C GLU A 118 -37.29 36.53 -53.03
N GLU A 119 -38.04 37.49 -52.47
CA GLU A 119 -39.07 37.28 -51.45
C GLU A 119 -40.25 36.51 -52.04
N GLU A 120 -40.07 35.19 -52.19
CA GLU A 120 -41.11 34.26 -52.60
C GLU A 120 -42.14 34.15 -51.46
N TYR A 121 -43.20 34.94 -51.56
CA TYR A 121 -44.28 35.06 -50.58
C TYR A 121 -45.15 33.80 -50.58
N TYR A 122 -44.58 32.69 -50.10
CA TYR A 122 -45.27 31.41 -49.98
C TYR A 122 -46.13 31.39 -48.71
N LEU A 123 -47.35 30.86 -48.83
CA LEU A 123 -48.33 30.76 -47.74
C LEU A 123 -47.77 29.88 -46.61
N GLY A 124 -47.15 30.50 -45.61
CA GLY A 124 -46.37 29.81 -44.56
C GLY A 124 -45.06 30.49 -44.17
N LYS A 125 -44.55 31.44 -44.98
CA LYS A 125 -43.32 32.21 -44.71
C LYS A 125 -43.31 32.84 -43.31
N GLU A 126 -44.43 33.43 -42.89
CA GLU A 126 -44.55 34.04 -41.56
C GLU A 126 -44.40 33.02 -40.42
N ARG A 127 -44.89 31.80 -40.60
CA ARG A 127 -44.76 30.71 -39.62
C ARG A 127 -43.33 30.17 -39.56
N ASP A 128 -42.64 30.15 -40.69
CA ASP A 128 -41.25 29.71 -40.79
C ASP A 128 -40.28 30.75 -40.24
N ASP A 129 -40.51 32.03 -40.51
CA ASP A 129 -39.77 33.15 -39.93
C ASP A 129 -39.99 33.23 -38.41
N ALA A 130 -41.20 32.98 -37.92
CA ALA A 130 -41.48 32.90 -36.48
C ALA A 130 -40.73 31.72 -35.83
N ARG A 131 -40.74 30.54 -36.46
CA ARG A 131 -39.96 29.38 -35.99
C ARG A 131 -38.46 29.68 -36.00
N ARG A 132 -37.94 30.32 -37.05
CA ARG A 132 -36.52 30.67 -37.16
C ARG A 132 -36.09 31.65 -36.07
N LYS A 133 -36.86 32.73 -35.86
CA LYS A 133 -36.63 33.71 -34.78
C LYS A 133 -36.63 33.04 -33.41
N GLU A 134 -37.53 32.09 -33.17
CA GLU A 134 -37.57 31.35 -31.91
C GLU A 134 -36.36 30.43 -31.74
N THR A 135 -35.97 29.71 -32.80
CA THR A 135 -34.74 28.90 -32.75
C THR A 135 -33.49 29.72 -32.50
N ASP A 136 -33.41 30.93 -33.05
CA ASP A 136 -32.25 31.80 -32.87
C ASP A 136 -32.20 32.43 -31.47
N ARG A 137 -33.37 32.74 -30.87
CA ARG A 137 -33.47 33.11 -29.45
C ARG A 137 -32.96 31.98 -28.55
N ILE A 138 -33.47 30.76 -28.74
CA ILE A 138 -33.06 29.59 -27.95
C ILE A 138 -31.56 29.31 -28.11
N LYS A 139 -31.00 29.41 -29.33
CA LYS A 139 -29.55 29.25 -29.55
C LYS A 139 -28.73 30.31 -28.80
N ASN A 140 -29.18 31.56 -28.80
CA ASN A 140 -28.50 32.65 -28.10
C ASN A 140 -28.54 32.46 -26.58
N GLU A 141 -29.68 32.04 -26.04
CA GLU A 141 -29.84 31.69 -24.63
C GLU A 141 -28.91 30.52 -24.23
N ILE A 142 -28.88 29.44 -25.01
CA ILE A 142 -27.95 28.31 -24.80
C ILE A 142 -26.49 28.78 -24.83
N LYS A 143 -26.14 29.72 -25.72
CA LYS A 143 -24.77 30.25 -25.83
C LYS A 143 -24.41 31.10 -24.59
N MET A 144 -25.35 31.89 -24.07
CA MET A 144 -25.18 32.67 -22.85
C MET A 144 -25.04 31.76 -21.63
N LEU A 145 -25.94 30.79 -21.45
CA LEU A 145 -25.87 29.79 -20.36
C LEU A 145 -24.57 28.98 -20.41
N LYS A 146 -24.10 28.60 -21.61
CA LYS A 146 -22.82 27.90 -21.78
C LYS A 146 -21.62 28.80 -21.44
N LYS A 147 -21.72 30.11 -21.66
CA LYS A 147 -20.70 31.07 -21.26
C LYS A 147 -20.70 31.26 -19.75
N GLU A 148 -21.87 31.41 -19.12
CA GLU A 148 -22.04 31.53 -17.67
C GLU A 148 -21.59 30.28 -16.91
N MET A 149 -21.90 29.07 -17.42
CA MET A 149 -21.40 27.82 -16.84
C MET A 149 -19.89 27.62 -17.00
N LYS A 150 -19.26 28.26 -17.99
CA LYS A 150 -17.80 28.24 -18.15
C LYS A 150 -17.11 29.30 -17.30
N SER A 151 -17.63 30.52 -17.25
CA SER A 151 -17.07 31.58 -16.42
C SER A 151 -17.20 31.28 -14.93
N SER A 152 -18.31 30.69 -14.48
CA SER A 152 -18.44 30.22 -13.09
C SER A 152 -17.48 29.09 -12.72
N LYS A 153 -17.03 28.29 -13.70
CA LYS A 153 -16.00 27.28 -13.50
C LYS A 153 -14.60 27.92 -13.41
N GLU A 154 -14.30 28.86 -14.30
CA GLU A 154 -13.03 29.61 -14.31
C GLU A 154 -12.88 30.51 -13.07
N GLU A 155 -13.96 31.12 -12.58
CA GLU A 155 -14.00 31.92 -11.33
C GLU A 155 -13.82 31.06 -10.06
N LYS A 156 -14.20 29.77 -10.12
CA LYS A 156 -13.99 28.82 -9.03
C LYS A 156 -12.55 28.31 -9.03
N ASP A 157 -12.01 28.00 -10.21
CA ASP A 157 -10.61 27.59 -10.39
C ASP A 157 -9.62 28.71 -9.99
N THR A 158 -9.94 29.98 -10.25
CA THR A 158 -9.09 31.13 -9.85
C THR A 158 -9.11 31.43 -8.35
N LYS A 159 -10.26 31.28 -7.68
CA LYS A 159 -10.33 31.42 -6.21
C LYS A 159 -9.64 30.29 -5.46
N GLU A 160 -9.67 29.07 -6.01
CA GLU A 160 -8.94 27.92 -5.45
C GLU A 160 -7.42 28.09 -5.66
N GLN A 161 -6.98 28.63 -6.80
CA GLN A 161 -5.56 28.94 -7.07
C GLN A 161 -4.97 30.03 -6.17
N GLU A 162 -5.71 31.10 -5.83
CA GLU A 162 -5.20 32.16 -4.93
C GLU A 162 -5.03 31.67 -3.47
N GLN A 163 -5.83 30.70 -3.02
CA GLN A 163 -5.65 30.05 -1.72
C GLN A 163 -4.51 29.00 -1.71
N GLU A 164 -4.27 28.34 -2.85
CA GLU A 164 -3.12 27.44 -3.01
C GLU A 164 -1.79 28.20 -3.15
N GLU A 165 -1.76 29.37 -3.78
CA GLU A 165 -0.53 30.18 -3.91
C GLU A 165 -0.07 30.84 -2.60
N SER A 166 -0.99 31.13 -1.68
CA SER A 166 -0.65 31.67 -0.36
C SER A 166 -0.20 30.60 0.65
N SER A 167 -0.68 29.36 0.51
CA SER A 167 -0.23 28.21 1.31
C SER A 167 1.04 27.54 0.76
N SER A 168 1.27 27.56 -0.55
CA SER A 168 2.51 27.03 -1.16
C SER A 168 3.75 27.87 -0.83
N LYS A 169 3.63 29.20 -0.72
CA LYS A 169 4.76 30.07 -0.30
C LYS A 169 5.21 29.87 1.15
N SER A 170 4.35 29.37 2.04
CA SER A 170 4.76 29.04 3.42
C SER A 170 5.37 27.63 3.53
N ILE A 171 4.95 26.70 2.66
CA ILE A 171 5.52 25.35 2.53
C ILE A 171 6.92 25.41 1.90
N ASP A 172 7.14 26.30 0.93
CA ASP A 172 8.42 26.49 0.26
C ASP A 172 9.48 27.20 1.12
N ASN A 173 9.16 27.57 2.36
CA ASN A 173 10.11 28.04 3.36
C ASN A 173 10.35 27.03 4.49
N ASN A 174 9.66 25.89 4.48
CA ASN A 174 9.88 24.82 5.43
C ASN A 174 11.08 23.97 4.99
N GLU A 175 12.21 24.13 5.69
CA GLU A 175 13.46 23.40 5.42
C GLU A 175 13.26 21.88 5.39
N MET A 176 12.42 21.33 6.28
CA MET A 176 12.10 19.90 6.32
C MET A 176 11.38 19.44 5.05
N TYR A 177 10.48 20.26 4.50
CA TYR A 177 9.77 19.93 3.27
C TYR A 177 10.71 19.93 2.06
N LYS A 178 11.65 20.89 2.00
CA LYS A 178 12.70 20.91 0.96
C LYS A 178 13.56 19.66 1.01
N GLN A 179 14.05 19.30 2.20
CA GLN A 179 14.85 18.07 2.39
C GLN A 179 14.09 16.82 1.93
N PHE A 180 12.80 16.71 2.27
CA PHE A 180 11.95 15.60 1.83
C PHE A 180 11.80 15.54 0.30
N VAL A 181 11.54 16.68 -0.35
CA VAL A 181 11.43 16.75 -1.82
C VAL A 181 12.76 16.38 -2.48
N ASP A 182 13.87 16.92 -1.98
CA ASP A 182 15.21 16.63 -2.48
C ASP A 182 15.56 15.14 -2.35
N GLU A 183 15.23 14.51 -1.21
CA GLU A 183 15.42 13.07 -1.00
C GLU A 183 14.57 12.24 -1.95
N GLN A 184 13.30 12.59 -2.12
CA GLN A 184 12.42 11.91 -3.07
C GLN A 184 12.96 12.00 -4.50
N GLU A 185 13.49 13.16 -4.90
CA GLU A 185 14.14 13.31 -6.19
C GLU A 185 15.41 12.47 -6.33
N LYS A 186 16.25 12.41 -5.29
CA LYS A 186 17.46 11.55 -5.29
C LYS A 186 17.05 10.11 -5.55
N TYR A 187 16.10 9.56 -4.78
CA TYR A 187 15.69 8.16 -4.93
C TYR A 187 14.93 7.89 -6.24
N LYS A 188 14.19 8.87 -6.78
CA LYS A 188 13.60 8.76 -8.14
C LYS A 188 14.70 8.60 -9.19
N LYS A 189 15.73 9.45 -9.17
CA LYS A 189 16.88 9.41 -10.08
C LYS A 189 17.65 8.08 -9.93
N LEU A 190 17.89 7.61 -8.71
CA LEU A 190 18.52 6.31 -8.47
C LEU A 190 17.67 5.14 -9.00
N LYS A 191 16.35 5.19 -8.80
CA LYS A 191 15.41 4.15 -9.27
C LYS A 191 15.28 4.09 -10.78
N GLU A 192 15.49 5.20 -11.48
CA GLU A 192 15.55 5.25 -12.95
C GLU A 192 16.78 4.53 -13.49
N ASN A 193 17.92 4.67 -12.83
CA ASN A 193 19.16 3.98 -13.19
C ASN A 193 19.11 2.46 -12.94
N ILE A 194 18.20 1.97 -12.10
CA ILE A 194 18.07 0.54 -11.79
C ILE A 194 17.16 -0.12 -12.84
N PRO A 195 17.69 -1.05 -13.67
CA PRO A 195 16.89 -1.72 -14.69
C PRO A 195 15.80 -2.57 -14.04
N LYS A 196 14.54 -2.32 -14.40
CA LYS A 196 13.39 -2.93 -13.71
C LYS A 196 13.26 -4.44 -14.01
N LYS A 197 13.50 -4.87 -15.26
CA LYS A 197 13.30 -6.26 -15.74
C LYS A 197 14.21 -6.61 -16.94
N GLY A 198 14.41 -7.90 -17.17
CA GLY A 198 15.07 -8.46 -18.37
C GLY A 198 16.60 -8.52 -18.26
N ALA A 199 17.26 -8.77 -19.39
CA ALA A 199 18.71 -8.99 -19.46
C ALA A 199 19.55 -7.82 -18.89
N ALA A 200 19.07 -6.58 -19.01
CA ALA A 200 19.74 -5.41 -18.43
C ALA A 200 19.77 -5.43 -16.89
N ARG A 201 18.78 -6.06 -16.24
CA ARG A 201 18.78 -6.25 -14.78
C ARG A 201 19.80 -7.31 -14.39
N GLU A 202 19.90 -8.39 -15.15
CA GLU A 202 20.87 -9.45 -14.91
C GLU A 202 22.30 -8.93 -15.03
N SER A 203 22.61 -8.18 -16.09
CA SER A 203 23.94 -7.56 -16.25
C SER A 203 24.29 -6.63 -15.09
N PHE A 204 23.33 -5.81 -14.64
CA PHE A 204 23.52 -4.95 -13.46
C PHE A 204 23.78 -5.78 -12.19
N THR A 205 23.00 -6.83 -11.94
CA THR A 205 23.23 -7.71 -10.77
C THR A 205 24.56 -8.46 -10.83
N LEU A 206 25.00 -8.85 -12.03
CA LEU A 206 26.31 -9.48 -12.23
C LEU A 206 27.45 -8.49 -11.97
N GLU A 207 27.29 -7.22 -12.34
CA GLU A 207 28.26 -6.18 -12.00
C GLU A 207 28.37 -5.96 -10.49
N LEU A 208 27.23 -5.91 -9.78
CA LEU A 208 27.20 -5.83 -8.31
C LEU A 208 27.86 -7.06 -7.67
N LEU A 209 27.59 -8.24 -8.21
CA LEU A 209 28.20 -9.49 -7.76
C LEU A 209 29.71 -9.48 -7.99
N ALA A 210 30.19 -8.95 -9.13
CA ALA A 210 31.62 -8.79 -9.39
C ALA A 210 32.28 -7.85 -8.38
N LYS A 211 31.64 -6.70 -8.06
CA LYS A 211 32.11 -5.80 -7.01
C LYS A 211 32.18 -6.48 -5.64
N PHE A 212 31.17 -7.27 -5.29
CA PHE A 212 31.14 -8.04 -4.05
C PHE A 212 32.25 -9.10 -3.99
N LYS A 213 32.48 -9.84 -5.08
CA LYS A 213 33.59 -10.82 -5.17
C LYS A 213 34.95 -10.15 -4.98
N ASN A 214 35.17 -8.99 -5.60
CA ASN A 214 36.41 -8.23 -5.44
C ASN A 214 36.59 -7.73 -4.00
N LYS A 215 35.50 -7.34 -3.35
CA LYS A 215 35.49 -6.98 -1.92
C LYS A 215 35.89 -8.18 -1.04
N LEU A 216 35.28 -9.35 -1.29
CA LEU A 216 35.61 -10.59 -0.58
C LEU A 216 37.06 -11.03 -0.79
N SER A 217 37.60 -10.94 -2.00
CA SER A 217 38.99 -11.30 -2.26
C SER A 217 39.95 -10.37 -1.53
N ALA A 218 39.68 -9.06 -1.50
CA ALA A 218 40.50 -8.09 -0.75
C ALA A 218 40.49 -8.37 0.76
N ILE A 219 39.33 -8.74 1.34
CA ILE A 219 39.23 -9.09 2.77
C ILE A 219 39.94 -10.42 3.05
N LYS A 220 39.81 -11.40 2.16
CA LYS A 220 40.50 -12.68 2.27
C LYS A 220 42.02 -12.52 2.19
N GLU A 221 42.52 -11.63 1.33
CA GLU A 221 43.95 -11.30 1.26
C GLU A 221 44.45 -10.65 2.56
N LYS A 222 43.71 -9.67 3.11
CA LYS A 222 44.04 -9.03 4.39
C LYS A 222 44.11 -10.03 5.54
N THR A 223 43.08 -10.86 5.69
CA THR A 223 43.03 -11.90 6.74
C THR A 223 44.15 -12.95 6.55
N GLN A 224 44.50 -13.30 5.31
CA GLN A 224 45.59 -14.23 5.05
C GLN A 224 46.98 -13.63 5.35
N THR A 225 47.18 -12.33 5.16
CA THR A 225 48.45 -11.66 5.52
C THR A 225 48.64 -11.46 7.02
N GLU A 226 47.58 -11.53 7.81
CA GLU A 226 47.61 -11.34 9.27
C GLU A 226 47.60 -12.66 10.07
N ASP A 227 47.38 -13.81 9.41
CA ASP A 227 47.14 -15.14 10.02
C ASP A 227 48.27 -16.17 9.82
N ASP A 228 49.52 -15.75 9.64
CA ASP A 228 50.70 -16.67 9.66
C ASP A 228 51.13 -17.01 11.11
N GLY A 229 50.16 -17.26 11.98
CA GLY A 229 50.39 -17.65 13.38
C GLY A 229 49.17 -18.36 13.95
N PRO A 230 49.29 -19.61 14.46
CA PRO A 230 48.15 -20.37 14.94
C PRO A 230 47.60 -19.72 16.21
N LYS A 231 46.54 -18.91 16.07
CA LYS A 231 45.78 -18.43 17.22
C LYS A 231 44.74 -19.48 17.59
N GLU A 232 45.04 -20.23 18.64
CA GLU A 232 44.07 -21.01 19.38
C GLU A 232 42.83 -20.17 19.68
N ALA A 233 41.66 -20.79 19.50
CA ALA A 233 40.38 -20.22 19.83
C ALA A 233 40.30 -19.92 21.34
N THR A 234 40.63 -18.68 21.72
CA THR A 234 40.28 -18.13 23.03
C THR A 234 38.78 -17.81 23.01
N PRO A 235 37.97 -18.38 23.92
CA PRO A 235 36.56 -18.05 23.99
C PRO A 235 36.37 -16.69 24.67
N ALA A 236 35.51 -15.86 24.09
CA ALA A 236 34.89 -14.69 24.71
C ALA A 236 35.86 -13.63 25.27
N ALA A 237 36.28 -12.71 24.39
CA ALA A 237 36.39 -11.31 24.78
C ALA A 237 35.25 -10.57 24.07
N ASP A 238 34.51 -9.84 24.89
CA ASP A 238 33.29 -9.08 24.65
C ASP A 238 33.56 -7.87 23.71
N ASP A 239 33.95 -8.12 22.45
CA ASP A 239 34.03 -7.07 21.42
C ASP A 239 32.67 -7.00 20.69
N ASP A 240 31.67 -6.50 21.40
CA ASP A 240 30.32 -6.17 20.90
C ASP A 240 30.34 -4.94 19.95
N ASP A 241 31.52 -4.45 19.58
CA ASP A 241 31.71 -3.10 19.00
C ASP A 241 31.85 -3.03 17.48
N ASP A 242 31.79 -4.14 16.71
CA ASP A 242 31.84 -4.00 15.24
C ASP A 242 31.00 -5.00 14.42
N VAL A 243 29.72 -5.16 14.78
CA VAL A 243 28.74 -5.84 13.91
C VAL A 243 28.56 -5.11 12.57
N ASN A 244 28.97 -3.84 12.50
CA ASN A 244 28.94 -3.03 11.28
C ASN A 244 30.21 -3.17 10.41
N GLY A 245 31.23 -3.88 10.89
CA GLY A 245 32.48 -4.11 10.20
C GLY A 245 32.38 -5.15 9.09
N ASP A 246 33.35 -5.13 8.17
CA ASP A 246 33.49 -6.15 7.10
C ASP A 246 34.18 -7.43 7.59
N ASP A 247 34.46 -7.55 8.89
CA ASP A 247 35.25 -8.65 9.46
C ASP A 247 34.55 -10.02 9.33
N TRP A 248 33.22 -10.04 9.46
CA TRP A 248 32.42 -11.26 9.29
C TRP A 248 32.52 -11.86 7.87
N LEU A 249 32.86 -11.06 6.86
CA LEU A 249 33.04 -11.53 5.48
C LEU A 249 34.29 -12.39 5.31
N GLY A 250 35.28 -12.28 6.21
CA GLY A 250 36.48 -13.11 6.23
C GLY A 250 36.30 -14.43 6.99
N HIS A 251 35.29 -14.52 7.85
CA HIS A 251 35.08 -15.67 8.72
C HIS A 251 34.68 -16.93 7.94
N LYS A 252 35.22 -18.09 8.35
CA LYS A 252 34.87 -19.40 7.80
C LYS A 252 34.00 -20.15 8.80
N LEU A 253 32.81 -20.56 8.36
CA LEU A 253 31.91 -21.38 9.17
C LEU A 253 32.55 -22.74 9.48
N ARG A 254 32.85 -22.97 10.76
CA ARG A 254 33.36 -24.23 11.29
C ARG A 254 32.35 -24.76 12.30
N PHE A 255 31.80 -25.94 12.04
CA PHE A 255 31.02 -26.65 13.04
C PHE A 255 31.96 -27.59 13.80
N GLU A 256 31.77 -27.69 15.11
CA GLU A 256 32.31 -28.80 15.87
C GLU A 256 31.54 -30.06 15.44
N ASP A 257 32.25 -31.16 15.17
CA ASP A 257 31.67 -32.48 14.88
C ASP A 257 31.03 -33.08 16.15
N ARG A 258 30.05 -32.38 16.73
CA ARG A 258 29.18 -32.94 17.76
C ARG A 258 28.25 -33.90 17.05
N GLN A 259 28.60 -35.19 17.05
CA GLN A 259 27.69 -36.23 16.60
C GLN A 259 26.33 -36.01 17.26
N PRO A 260 25.22 -36.08 16.50
CA PRO A 260 23.90 -35.79 17.04
C PRO A 260 23.64 -36.71 18.23
N VAL A 261 23.54 -36.13 19.43
CA VAL A 261 23.19 -36.87 20.63
C VAL A 261 21.72 -37.25 20.48
N LEU A 262 21.46 -38.52 20.17
CA LEU A 262 20.09 -39.05 20.13
C LEU A 262 19.44 -38.76 21.48
N ALA A 263 18.31 -38.06 21.45
CA ALA A 263 17.52 -37.82 22.63
C ALA A 263 17.15 -39.16 23.29
N LYS A 264 17.19 -39.21 24.62
CA LYS A 264 16.71 -40.37 25.37
C LYS A 264 15.20 -40.45 25.19
N ASP A 265 14.74 -41.46 24.46
CA ASP A 265 13.33 -41.70 24.19
C ASP A 265 12.62 -42.14 25.49
N ALA A 266 11.54 -41.45 25.84
CA ALA A 266 10.69 -41.76 27.00
C ALA A 266 10.00 -43.13 26.91
N SER A 267 9.95 -43.74 25.71
CA SER A 267 9.48 -45.10 25.48
C SER A 267 10.50 -46.18 25.89
N THR A 268 11.78 -45.81 25.99
CA THR A 268 12.81 -46.74 26.45
C THR A 268 12.76 -46.85 27.97
N LYS A 269 12.78 -48.09 28.49
CA LYS A 269 12.70 -48.37 29.92
C LYS A 269 13.96 -47.85 30.65
N GLY A 270 13.93 -46.59 31.06
CA GLY A 270 15.01 -45.92 31.79
C GLY A 270 15.03 -46.19 33.29
N ASP A 271 15.91 -45.49 34.02
CA ASP A 271 16.17 -45.67 35.46
C ASP A 271 14.94 -45.47 36.36
N ASP A 272 13.94 -44.71 35.90
CA ASP A 272 12.70 -44.39 36.64
C ASP A 272 11.51 -45.28 36.24
N TRP A 273 11.74 -46.35 35.45
CA TRP A 273 10.68 -47.26 35.01
C TRP A 273 10.11 -48.13 36.15
N PHE A 274 10.91 -48.38 37.19
CA PHE A 274 10.53 -49.23 38.30
C PHE A 274 9.92 -48.40 39.43
N ASP A 275 8.76 -48.79 39.93
CA ASP A 275 8.10 -48.15 41.07
C ASP A 275 9.04 -48.08 42.29
N ILE A 276 8.84 -47.11 43.19
CA ILE A 276 9.70 -46.87 44.35
C ILE A 276 9.74 -48.04 45.34
N TYR A 277 8.81 -48.98 45.22
CA TYR A 277 8.77 -50.22 46.01
C TYR A 277 9.28 -51.44 45.23
N ASP A 278 9.55 -51.30 43.93
CA ASP A 278 10.07 -52.40 43.11
C ASP A 278 11.55 -52.66 43.50
N PRO A 279 11.93 -53.90 43.81
CA PRO A 279 13.31 -54.25 44.17
C PRO A 279 14.32 -53.97 43.05
N ARG A 280 13.88 -53.82 41.80
CA ARG A 280 14.72 -53.49 40.65
C ARG A 280 14.98 -52.00 40.51
N ASN A 281 14.22 -51.16 41.21
CA ASN A 281 14.43 -49.73 41.23
C ASN A 281 15.86 -49.41 41.72
N PRO A 282 16.62 -48.57 41.00
CA PRO A 282 17.98 -48.19 41.37
C PRO A 282 18.11 -47.67 42.81
N ILE A 283 17.09 -47.02 43.37
CA ILE A 283 17.10 -46.56 44.77
C ILE A 283 17.08 -47.72 45.76
N ASN A 284 16.33 -48.77 45.45
CA ASN A 284 16.18 -49.95 46.30
C ASN A 284 17.36 -50.90 46.17
N LYS A 285 17.96 -51.01 44.98
CA LYS A 285 19.24 -51.70 44.78
C LYS A 285 20.33 -51.10 45.66
N ARG A 286 20.52 -49.77 45.61
CA ARG A 286 21.48 -49.05 46.47
C ARG A 286 21.26 -49.34 47.95
N LYS A 287 20.02 -49.15 48.45
CA LYS A 287 19.67 -49.43 49.85
C LYS A 287 19.89 -50.89 50.26
N ARG A 288 19.71 -51.85 49.35
CA ARG A 288 19.86 -53.29 49.63
C ARG A 288 21.33 -53.71 49.61
N GLU A 289 22.12 -53.19 48.68
CA GLU A 289 23.56 -53.47 48.56
C GLU A 289 24.34 -52.85 49.73
N GLU A 290 24.00 -51.61 50.13
CA GLU A 290 24.57 -50.99 51.33
C GLU A 290 24.32 -51.80 52.60
N LYS A 291 23.14 -52.43 52.72
CA LYS A 291 22.81 -53.31 53.84
C LYS A 291 23.56 -54.65 53.80
N LYS A 292 23.89 -55.16 52.61
CA LYS A 292 24.71 -56.37 52.44
C LYS A 292 26.18 -56.11 52.76
N ASN A 293 26.69 -54.93 52.42
CA ASN A 293 28.07 -54.53 52.69
C ASN A 293 28.32 -54.14 54.16
N LYS A 294 27.26 -53.98 54.96
CA LYS A 294 27.33 -53.67 56.40
C LYS A 294 27.25 -54.91 57.30
N LYS A 295 27.33 -56.12 56.74
CA LYS A 295 27.30 -57.39 57.47
C LYS A 295 28.55 -58.19 57.18
#